data_AF-A0A8J3NUV5-F1
#
_entry.id   AF-A0A8J3NUV5-F1
#
_cell.length_a   1.000
_cell.length_b   1.000
_cell.length_c   1.000
_cell.angle_alpha   90.00
_cell.angle_beta   90.00
_cell.angle_gamma   90.00
#
_symmetry.space_group_name_H-M   'P 1'
#
loop_
_entity.id
_entity.type
_entity.pdbx_description
1 polymer ?
#
loop_
_entity_poly.entity_id
_entity_poly.type
_entity_poly.pdbx_seq_one_letter_code
_entity_poly.pdbx_strand_id
1 'polypeptide(L)'
;MDSREISTDRRLTDFLVEYLGKWTEAQGLTVVGSPVRTRPGWDGQVRDVVGVSTPHGGVLSVPPEALDAVRDAVRTWDDVPEHLPAALGRPDATAYRGVFRWTQTPAELPDAGQWVDALDPRVPEWLHPFGGQVLISFDDAGRYAAGVGVKRHNTAGMEISVGTEEAHRGRGLATGLVAQAARWILTQGAVPIYLHDPANTASDRTARSAGFPDLGWHIIGVGGRPLGEPRAARSTPD
;
A
#
# COMPACT_ATOMS: atom_id res chain seq x y z
N MET A 1 -7.85 24.18 19.59
CA MET A 1 -7.60 22.93 18.85
C MET A 1 -8.88 22.62 18.12
N ASP A 2 -8.94 23.00 16.84
CA ASP A 2 -10.18 23.03 16.07
C ASP A 2 -10.40 21.67 15.39
N SER A 3 -11.50 21.02 15.73
CA SER A 3 -11.85 19.65 15.31
C SER A 3 -12.56 19.64 13.93
N ARG A 4 -12.12 20.48 12.99
CA ARG A 4 -12.82 20.68 11.69
C ARG A 4 -11.92 20.76 10.45
N GLU A 5 -10.75 20.13 10.47
CA GLU A 5 -9.95 20.03 9.24
C GLU A 5 -9.27 18.66 9.10
N ILE A 6 -10.09 17.61 9.08
CA ILE A 6 -9.82 16.50 8.16
C ILE A 6 -10.90 16.62 7.08
N SER A 7 -10.83 17.71 6.29
CA SER A 7 -11.52 17.75 5.01
C SER A 7 -10.74 16.78 4.13
N THR A 8 -11.14 15.50 4.15
CA THR A 8 -10.49 14.40 3.44
C THR A 8 -10.34 14.84 1.97
N ASP A 9 -9.10 14.93 1.47
CA ASP A 9 -8.82 15.31 0.07
C ASP A 9 -9.79 14.54 -0.84
N ARG A 10 -10.46 15.24 -1.75
CA ARG A 10 -11.41 14.63 -2.69
C ARG A 10 -10.80 13.42 -3.40
N ARG A 11 -9.53 13.48 -3.81
CA ARG A 11 -8.79 12.37 -4.42
C ARG A 11 -8.65 11.18 -3.49
N LEU A 12 -8.40 11.41 -2.20
CA LEU A 12 -8.35 10.34 -1.21
C LEU A 12 -9.72 9.72 -1.00
N THR A 13 -10.76 10.53 -0.89
CA THR A 13 -12.15 10.04 -0.77
C THR A 13 -12.54 9.23 -2.00
N ASP A 14 -12.29 9.75 -3.20
CA ASP A 14 -12.56 9.07 -4.48
C ASP A 14 -11.77 7.75 -4.58
N PHE A 15 -10.48 7.77 -4.19
CA PHE A 15 -9.65 6.57 -4.09
C PHE A 15 -10.30 5.54 -3.17
N LEU A 16 -10.68 5.91 -1.93
CA LEU A 16 -11.22 4.97 -0.94
C LEU A 16 -12.58 4.43 -1.34
N VAL A 17 -13.45 5.26 -1.93
CA VAL A 17 -14.75 4.83 -2.44
C VAL A 17 -14.57 3.78 -3.53
N GLU A 18 -13.72 4.01 -4.52
CA GLU A 18 -13.51 3.04 -5.60
C GLU A 18 -12.75 1.80 -5.11
N TYR A 19 -11.72 2.00 -4.29
CA TYR A 19 -10.87 0.94 -3.76
C TYR A 19 -11.64 0.01 -2.82
N LEU A 20 -12.49 0.53 -1.94
CA LEU A 20 -13.24 -0.27 -0.96
C LEU A 20 -14.69 -0.56 -1.40
N GLY A 21 -15.16 0.07 -2.46
CA GLY A 21 -16.57 0.09 -2.89
C GLY A 21 -17.45 1.07 -2.11
N LYS A 22 -16.97 1.57 -0.97
CA LYS A 22 -17.61 2.59 -0.14
C LYS A 22 -16.58 3.19 0.80
N TRP A 23 -16.71 4.49 1.08
CA TRP A 23 -16.02 5.14 2.19
C TRP A 23 -17.03 5.81 3.12
N THR A 24 -16.73 5.85 4.41
CA THR A 24 -17.52 6.58 5.39
C THR A 24 -16.63 7.04 6.53
N GLU A 25 -16.94 8.22 7.06
CA GLU A 25 -16.32 8.78 8.27
C GLU A 25 -17.11 8.39 9.54
N ALA A 26 -18.06 7.46 9.42
CA ALA A 26 -18.79 6.92 10.56
C ALA A 26 -17.82 6.31 11.58
N GLN A 27 -18.15 6.47 12.87
CA GLN A 27 -17.38 5.89 13.95
C GLN A 27 -17.45 4.36 13.93
N GLY A 28 -16.35 3.71 14.27
CA GLY A 28 -16.26 2.26 14.40
C GLY A 28 -16.05 1.50 13.08
N LEU A 29 -16.40 0.22 13.08
CA LEU A 29 -16.23 -0.68 11.94
C LEU A 29 -17.47 -0.66 11.03
N THR A 30 -17.28 -0.39 9.75
CA THR A 30 -18.30 -0.61 8.71
C THR A 30 -17.87 -1.73 7.77
N VAL A 31 -18.59 -2.84 7.77
CA VAL A 31 -18.36 -3.93 6.80
C VAL A 31 -19.22 -3.72 5.55
N VAL A 32 -18.60 -3.78 4.37
CA VAL A 32 -19.25 -3.62 3.08
C VAL A 32 -18.93 -4.79 2.15
N GLY A 33 -19.95 -5.31 1.47
CA GLY A 33 -19.78 -6.24 0.37
C GLY A 33 -19.55 -5.45 -0.91
N SER A 34 -18.46 -5.72 -1.63
CA SER A 34 -18.09 -4.94 -2.80
C SER A 34 -17.65 -5.83 -3.97
N PRO A 35 -18.25 -5.70 -5.17
CA PRO A 35 -17.82 -6.43 -6.36
C PRO A 35 -16.37 -6.16 -6.78
N VAL A 36 -15.72 -5.08 -6.30
CA VAL A 36 -14.28 -4.86 -6.56
C VAL A 36 -13.42 -5.95 -5.91
N ARG A 37 -13.91 -6.61 -4.86
CA ARG A 37 -13.21 -7.69 -4.16
C ARG A 37 -13.22 -9.02 -4.92
N THR A 38 -13.99 -9.15 -5.99
CA THR A 38 -13.98 -10.34 -6.87
C THR A 38 -13.19 -10.10 -8.16
N ARG A 39 -12.60 -8.90 -8.31
CA ARG A 39 -11.83 -8.51 -9.51
C ARG A 39 -10.33 -8.53 -9.24
N PRO A 40 -9.52 -8.79 -10.28
CA PRO A 40 -8.07 -8.60 -10.21
C PRO A 40 -7.70 -7.18 -9.76
N GLY A 41 -6.70 -7.07 -8.90
CA GLY A 41 -6.08 -5.81 -8.52
C GLY A 41 -5.00 -5.36 -9.51
N TRP A 42 -4.20 -4.38 -9.10
CA TRP A 42 -3.12 -3.81 -9.91
C TRP A 42 -2.08 -4.85 -10.39
N ASP A 43 -1.91 -5.94 -9.64
CA ASP A 43 -0.97 -7.04 -9.89
C ASP A 43 -1.63 -8.24 -10.60
N GLY A 44 -2.88 -8.08 -11.05
CA GLY A 44 -3.66 -9.16 -11.65
C GLY A 44 -4.18 -10.20 -10.66
N GLN A 45 -3.88 -10.08 -9.36
CA GLN A 45 -4.36 -11.00 -8.33
C GLN A 45 -5.64 -10.47 -7.68
N VAL A 46 -6.57 -11.38 -7.37
CA VAL A 46 -7.77 -11.01 -6.60
C VAL A 46 -7.38 -10.79 -5.15
N ARG A 47 -7.65 -9.58 -4.64
CA ARG A 47 -7.50 -9.23 -3.22
C ARG A 47 -8.89 -9.20 -2.60
N ASP A 48 -9.35 -10.35 -2.14
CA ASP A 48 -10.74 -10.54 -1.70
C ASP A 48 -11.11 -9.75 -0.45
N VAL A 49 -10.15 -9.33 0.38
CA VAL A 49 -10.42 -8.50 1.55
C VAL A 49 -9.43 -7.36 1.70
N VAL A 50 -9.97 -6.16 1.94
CA VAL A 50 -9.17 -4.98 2.29
C VAL A 50 -9.93 -4.15 3.31
N GLY A 51 -9.29 -3.84 4.44
CA GLY A 51 -9.78 -2.87 5.41
C GLY A 51 -8.93 -1.61 5.40
N VAL A 52 -9.55 -0.44 5.54
CA VAL A 52 -8.85 0.81 5.86
C VAL A 52 -9.53 1.44 7.06
N SER A 53 -8.73 1.75 8.08
CA SER A 53 -9.19 2.38 9.33
C SER A 53 -8.43 3.66 9.61
N THR A 54 -9.12 4.58 10.26
CA THR A 54 -8.62 5.80 10.89
C THR A 54 -8.71 5.62 12.42
N PRO A 55 -8.19 6.55 13.23
CA PRO A 55 -8.39 6.51 14.69
C PRO A 55 -9.87 6.53 15.14
N HIS A 56 -10.80 6.94 14.28
CA HIS A 56 -12.23 7.08 14.62
C HIS A 56 -13.10 5.92 14.12
N GLY A 57 -12.70 5.30 13.01
CA GLY A 57 -13.50 4.29 12.32
C GLY A 57 -12.97 3.98 10.93
N GLY A 58 -13.68 3.16 10.18
CA GLY A 58 -13.31 2.86 8.80
C GLY A 58 -14.16 1.78 8.15
N VAL A 59 -13.68 1.30 7.01
CA VAL A 59 -14.38 0.33 6.17
C VAL A 59 -13.56 -0.95 6.00
N LEU A 60 -14.22 -2.09 6.22
CA LEU A 60 -13.74 -3.41 5.83
C LEU A 60 -14.53 -3.88 4.60
N SER A 61 -13.84 -3.96 3.47
CA SER A 61 -14.38 -4.37 2.18
C SER A 61 -14.13 -5.86 1.96
N VAL A 62 -15.19 -6.62 1.72
CA VAL A 62 -15.19 -8.07 1.49
C VAL A 62 -15.99 -8.43 0.23
N PRO A 63 -15.89 -9.67 -0.30
CA PRO A 63 -16.73 -10.10 -1.41
C PRO A 63 -18.22 -10.06 -0.99
N PRO A 64 -19.15 -9.73 -1.90
CA PRO A 64 -20.58 -9.64 -1.56
C PRO A 64 -21.12 -10.90 -0.88
N GLU A 65 -20.66 -12.08 -1.29
CA GLU A 65 -21.03 -13.39 -0.75
C GLU A 65 -20.54 -13.64 0.69
N ALA A 66 -19.51 -12.94 1.15
CA ALA A 66 -18.97 -13.08 2.50
C ALA A 66 -19.51 -12.03 3.48
N LEU A 67 -20.31 -11.08 3.01
CA LEU A 67 -20.74 -9.91 3.78
C LEU A 67 -21.42 -10.28 5.09
N ASP A 68 -22.42 -11.16 5.04
CA ASP A 68 -23.23 -11.50 6.21
C ASP A 68 -22.41 -12.29 7.24
N ALA A 69 -21.63 -13.29 6.78
CA ALA A 69 -20.74 -14.06 7.64
C ALA A 69 -19.69 -13.18 8.35
N VAL A 70 -19.09 -12.24 7.63
CA VAL A 70 -18.11 -11.31 8.21
C VAL A 70 -18.79 -10.35 9.18
N ARG A 71 -19.93 -9.77 8.82
CA ARG A 71 -20.69 -8.91 9.75
C ARG A 71 -20.97 -9.65 11.03
N ASP A 72 -21.40 -10.91 10.94
CA ASP A 72 -21.74 -11.70 12.11
C ASP A 72 -20.57 -12.03 13.03
N ALA A 73 -19.39 -12.22 12.44
CA ALA A 73 -18.17 -12.57 13.15
C ALA A 73 -17.39 -11.36 13.71
N VAL A 74 -17.42 -10.19 13.05
CA VAL A 74 -16.65 -9.00 13.47
C VAL A 74 -17.55 -7.79 13.71
N ARG A 75 -17.54 -7.29 14.95
CA ARG A 75 -18.30 -6.10 15.38
C ARG A 75 -17.40 -4.89 15.60
N THR A 76 -16.14 -5.11 15.94
CA THR A 76 -15.14 -4.07 16.18
C THR A 76 -13.86 -4.32 15.35
N TRP A 77 -13.00 -3.31 15.26
CA TRP A 77 -11.69 -3.47 14.63
C TRP A 77 -10.75 -4.40 15.41
N ASP A 78 -10.98 -4.60 16.71
CA ASP A 78 -10.19 -5.52 17.54
C ASP A 78 -10.56 -6.99 17.27
N ASP A 79 -11.79 -7.26 16.83
CA ASP A 79 -12.26 -8.60 16.44
C ASP A 79 -11.61 -9.07 15.12
N VAL A 80 -11.22 -8.12 14.26
CA VAL A 80 -10.83 -8.40 12.87
C VAL A 80 -9.63 -9.34 12.77
N PRO A 81 -8.52 -9.15 13.51
CA PRO A 81 -7.39 -10.04 13.41
C PRO A 81 -7.70 -11.50 13.74
N GLU A 82 -8.62 -11.73 14.68
CA GLU A 82 -8.94 -13.06 15.21
C GLU A 82 -10.01 -13.78 14.39
N HIS A 83 -11.09 -13.08 14.02
CA HIS A 83 -12.29 -13.74 13.48
C HIS A 83 -12.43 -13.63 11.96
N LEU A 84 -11.79 -12.64 11.33
CA LEU A 84 -11.93 -12.41 9.89
C LEU A 84 -11.49 -13.61 9.02
N PRO A 85 -10.34 -14.28 9.28
CA PRO A 85 -9.93 -15.40 8.45
C PRO A 85 -10.96 -16.54 8.41
N ALA A 86 -11.48 -16.94 9.58
CA ALA A 86 -12.49 -17.98 9.69
C ALA A 86 -13.83 -17.57 9.03
N ALA A 87 -14.24 -16.32 9.19
CA ALA A 87 -15.45 -15.79 8.53
C ALA A 87 -15.34 -15.77 7.00
N LEU A 88 -14.11 -15.70 6.46
CA LEU A 88 -13.80 -15.83 5.04
C LEU A 88 -13.57 -17.29 4.60
N GLY A 89 -13.83 -18.28 5.47
CA GLY A 89 -13.61 -19.71 5.17
C GLY A 89 -12.14 -20.13 5.15
N ARG A 90 -11.23 -19.33 5.74
CA ARG A 90 -9.78 -19.54 5.75
C ARG A 90 -9.22 -19.51 7.19
N PRO A 91 -9.60 -20.45 8.08
CA PRO A 91 -9.23 -20.39 9.49
C PRO A 91 -7.72 -20.43 9.74
N ASP A 92 -6.94 -21.03 8.83
CA ASP A 92 -5.48 -21.11 8.93
C ASP A 92 -4.76 -19.86 8.37
N ALA A 93 -5.50 -18.91 7.77
CA ALA A 93 -4.92 -17.68 7.26
C ALA A 93 -4.74 -16.64 8.39
N THR A 94 -3.88 -15.67 8.16
CA THR A 94 -3.59 -14.60 9.12
C THR A 94 -4.08 -13.27 8.61
N ALA A 95 -4.85 -12.55 9.42
CA ALA A 95 -5.10 -11.14 9.17
C ALA A 95 -3.85 -10.31 9.52
N TYR A 96 -3.40 -9.47 8.59
CA TYR A 96 -2.25 -8.59 8.78
C TYR A 96 -2.70 -7.13 8.81
N ARG A 97 -1.96 -6.32 9.57
CA ARG A 97 -2.18 -4.88 9.71
C ARG A 97 -0.94 -4.12 9.25
N GLY A 98 -1.12 -3.21 8.31
CA GLY A 98 -0.12 -2.25 7.85
C GLY A 98 -0.43 -0.84 8.35
N VAL A 99 0.58 0.03 8.33
CA VAL A 99 0.40 1.48 8.46
C VAL A 99 0.01 2.04 7.09
N PHE A 100 -1.05 2.84 7.05
CA PHE A 100 -1.52 3.52 5.84
C PHE A 100 -1.16 4.99 5.92
N ARG A 101 -0.39 5.50 4.95
CA ARG A 101 -0.03 6.92 4.90
C ARG A 101 -0.33 7.48 3.52
N TRP A 102 -0.60 8.77 3.48
CA TRP A 102 -0.81 9.52 2.25
C TRP A 102 -0.34 10.96 2.47
N THR A 103 -0.15 11.71 1.39
CA THR A 103 0.24 13.13 1.48
C THR A 103 -0.24 13.94 0.30
N GLN A 104 -0.44 15.24 0.49
CA GLN A 104 -0.60 16.23 -0.59
C GLN A 104 0.65 17.11 -0.75
N THR A 105 1.53 17.07 0.24
CA THR A 105 2.68 17.96 0.39
C THR A 105 3.92 17.11 0.66
N PRO A 106 4.35 16.28 -0.33
CA PRO A 106 5.59 15.54 -0.19
C PRO A 106 6.76 16.50 0.04
N ALA A 107 7.83 15.99 0.62
CA ALA A 107 9.01 16.80 0.89
C ALA A 107 9.62 17.38 -0.40
N GLU A 108 10.00 18.65 -0.37
CA GLU A 108 10.70 19.34 -1.47
C GLU A 108 12.19 18.95 -1.47
N LEU A 109 12.46 17.73 -1.92
CA LEU A 109 13.80 17.16 -2.06
C LEU A 109 14.23 17.16 -3.53
N PRO A 110 15.54 17.31 -3.82
CA PRO A 110 16.07 17.12 -5.16
C PRO A 110 15.66 15.77 -5.74
N ASP A 111 15.45 15.74 -7.05
CA ASP A 111 15.19 14.49 -7.77
C ASP A 111 16.35 13.51 -7.57
N ALA A 112 16.02 12.26 -7.24
CA ALA A 112 16.98 11.23 -6.83
C ALA A 112 17.11 10.09 -7.83
N GLY A 113 16.27 10.09 -8.87
CA GLY A 113 16.26 9.09 -9.91
C GLY A 113 15.69 9.58 -11.23
N GLN A 114 15.64 8.67 -12.18
CA GLN A 114 15.11 8.85 -13.52
C GLN A 114 13.99 7.84 -13.79
N TRP A 115 12.93 8.29 -14.46
CA TRP A 115 11.85 7.41 -14.92
C TRP A 115 12.34 6.61 -16.14
N VAL A 116 12.27 5.29 -16.05
CA VAL A 116 12.65 4.36 -17.14
C VAL A 116 11.53 3.38 -17.40
N ASP A 117 11.53 2.77 -18.58
CA ASP A 117 10.60 1.68 -18.89
C ASP A 117 10.83 0.50 -17.94
N ALA A 118 9.75 -0.10 -17.44
CA ALA A 118 9.83 -1.24 -16.53
C ALA A 118 10.49 -2.48 -17.15
N LEU A 119 10.54 -2.58 -18.48
CA LEU A 119 11.19 -3.64 -19.24
C LEU A 119 12.60 -3.25 -19.72
N ASP A 120 13.13 -2.08 -19.32
CA ASP A 120 14.53 -1.73 -19.58
C ASP A 120 15.44 -2.83 -18.98
N PRO A 121 16.43 -3.36 -19.72
CA PRO A 121 17.30 -4.45 -19.25
C PRO A 121 18.06 -4.17 -17.95
N ARG A 122 18.18 -2.89 -17.56
CA ARG A 122 18.84 -2.48 -16.32
C ARG A 122 17.89 -2.48 -15.11
N VAL A 123 16.59 -2.64 -15.33
CA VAL A 123 15.58 -2.69 -14.26
C VAL A 123 15.54 -4.09 -13.65
N PRO A 124 15.68 -4.22 -12.32
CA PRO A 124 15.61 -5.51 -11.66
C PRO A 124 14.22 -6.13 -11.73
N GLU A 125 14.16 -7.47 -11.78
CA GLU A 125 12.93 -8.25 -11.97
C GLU A 125 11.78 -7.86 -11.03
N TRP A 126 12.09 -7.52 -9.77
CA TRP A 126 11.07 -7.17 -8.79
C TRP A 126 10.26 -5.91 -9.16
N LEU A 127 10.78 -5.05 -10.04
CA LEU A 127 10.10 -3.85 -10.54
C LEU A 127 9.25 -4.08 -11.79
N HIS A 128 9.42 -5.21 -12.49
CA HIS A 128 8.66 -5.49 -13.71
C HIS A 128 7.15 -5.57 -13.49
N PRO A 129 6.62 -6.16 -12.39
CA PRO A 129 5.17 -6.27 -12.18
C PRO A 129 4.43 -4.93 -12.06
N PHE A 130 5.13 -3.83 -11.75
CA PHE A 130 4.49 -2.51 -11.65
C PHE A 130 4.12 -1.92 -13.02
N GLY A 131 4.79 -2.37 -14.09
CA GLY A 131 4.54 -1.98 -15.47
C GLY A 131 4.73 -0.49 -15.77
N GLY A 132 4.65 -0.15 -17.06
CA GLY A 132 4.81 1.22 -17.54
C GLY A 132 6.20 1.76 -17.20
N GLN A 133 6.25 2.89 -16.47
CA GLN A 133 7.50 3.46 -15.99
C GLN A 133 7.73 3.20 -14.50
N VAL A 134 9.01 3.01 -14.15
CA VAL A 134 9.53 2.91 -12.78
C VAL A 134 10.61 3.96 -12.56
N LEU A 135 10.78 4.42 -11.33
CA LEU A 135 11.76 5.45 -11.00
C LEU A 135 13.02 4.79 -10.42
N ILE A 136 14.18 5.00 -11.05
CA ILE A 136 15.42 4.31 -10.70
C ILE A 136 16.52 5.32 -10.35
N SER A 137 17.28 5.02 -9.31
CA SER A 137 18.59 5.61 -9.05
C SER A 137 19.67 4.60 -9.42
N PHE A 138 20.58 5.02 -10.30
CA PHE A 138 21.78 4.24 -10.66
C PHE A 138 22.99 4.79 -9.89
N ASP A 139 23.97 3.93 -9.60
CA ASP A 139 25.26 4.35 -9.07
C ASP A 139 26.17 4.94 -10.15
N ASP A 140 27.35 5.43 -9.75
CA ASP A 140 28.33 6.05 -10.67
C ASP A 140 28.83 5.09 -11.76
N ALA A 141 28.71 3.77 -11.53
CA ALA A 141 29.05 2.73 -12.51
C ALA A 141 27.85 2.34 -13.40
N GLY A 142 26.70 3.02 -13.26
CA GLY A 142 25.48 2.77 -14.01
C GLY A 142 24.68 1.55 -13.54
N ARG A 143 24.98 1.01 -12.36
CA ARG A 143 24.29 -0.16 -11.79
C ARG A 143 23.10 0.28 -10.95
N TYR A 144 22.08 -0.57 -10.86
CA TYR A 144 20.91 -0.32 -10.01
C TYR A 144 21.31 -0.13 -8.54
N ALA A 145 20.89 0.99 -7.93
CA ALA A 145 21.14 1.29 -6.52
C ALA A 145 19.84 1.32 -5.69
N ALA A 146 18.77 1.91 -6.24
CA ALA A 146 17.46 2.00 -5.61
C ALA A 146 16.37 2.21 -6.66
N GLY A 147 15.13 1.89 -6.32
CA GLY A 147 14.03 2.11 -7.25
C GLY A 147 12.66 2.14 -6.58
N VAL A 148 11.72 2.75 -7.29
CA VAL A 148 10.31 2.86 -6.91
C VAL A 148 9.43 2.27 -8.00
N GLY A 149 8.57 1.35 -7.58
CA GLY A 149 7.41 0.89 -8.34
C GLY A 149 6.15 1.62 -7.86
N VAL A 150 5.23 1.88 -8.79
CA VAL A 150 3.95 2.52 -8.50
C VAL A 150 2.80 1.54 -8.76
N LYS A 151 2.09 1.16 -7.70
CA LYS A 151 0.87 0.34 -7.79
C LYS A 151 -0.31 1.24 -8.11
N ARG A 152 -0.90 1.04 -9.27
CA ARG A 152 -2.03 1.83 -9.78
C ARG A 152 -3.33 1.15 -9.40
N HIS A 153 -3.80 1.39 -8.18
CA HIS A 153 -5.02 0.77 -7.65
C HIS A 153 -6.27 1.27 -8.39
N ASN A 154 -6.33 2.57 -8.67
CA ASN A 154 -7.32 3.22 -9.52
C ASN A 154 -6.78 4.57 -10.02
N THR A 155 -7.61 5.39 -10.66
CA THR A 155 -7.20 6.70 -11.19
C THR A 155 -7.03 7.77 -10.12
N ALA A 156 -7.65 7.60 -8.95
CA ALA A 156 -7.65 8.59 -7.87
C ALA A 156 -6.52 8.39 -6.85
N GLY A 157 -5.95 7.17 -6.74
CA GLY A 157 -4.87 6.89 -5.79
C GLY A 157 -3.87 5.85 -6.28
N MET A 158 -2.59 6.11 -6.02
CA MET A 158 -1.47 5.26 -6.40
C MET A 158 -0.55 5.01 -5.21
N GLU A 159 -0.12 3.77 -5.02
CA GLU A 159 0.75 3.37 -3.91
C GLU A 159 2.21 3.24 -4.35
N ILE A 160 3.11 3.81 -3.56
CA ILE A 160 4.55 3.77 -3.76
C ILE A 160 5.14 2.54 -3.07
N SER A 161 5.98 1.80 -3.78
CA SER A 161 6.83 0.75 -3.22
C SER A 161 8.29 1.04 -3.53
N VAL A 162 9.14 1.11 -2.51
CA VAL A 162 10.55 1.48 -2.65
C VAL A 162 11.47 0.36 -2.20
N GLY A 163 12.53 0.13 -2.97
CA GLY A 163 13.64 -0.77 -2.66
C GLY A 163 14.97 -0.05 -2.77
N THR A 164 15.93 -0.42 -1.94
CA THR A 164 17.31 0.07 -1.99
C THR A 164 18.26 -1.08 -1.71
N GLU A 165 19.22 -1.25 -2.63
CA GLU A 165 20.30 -2.22 -2.49
C GLU A 165 21.08 -1.97 -1.21
N GLU A 166 21.48 -3.06 -0.55
CA GLU A 166 22.07 -2.98 0.79
C GLU A 166 23.29 -2.06 0.86
N ALA A 167 24.17 -2.16 -0.15
CA ALA A 167 25.36 -1.32 -0.28
C ALA A 167 25.05 0.19 -0.40
N HIS A 168 23.81 0.55 -0.79
CA HIS A 168 23.38 1.92 -1.05
C HIS A 168 22.40 2.46 0.01
N ARG A 169 22.07 1.66 1.04
CA ARG A 169 21.22 2.10 2.16
C ARG A 169 21.90 3.19 3.00
N GLY A 170 21.09 3.97 3.70
CA GLY A 170 21.58 5.05 4.59
C GLY A 170 22.02 6.34 3.88
N ARG A 171 21.93 6.40 2.54
CA ARG A 171 22.35 7.55 1.73
C ARG A 171 21.20 8.50 1.32
N GLY A 172 20.01 8.31 1.88
CA GLY A 172 18.82 9.12 1.55
C GLY A 172 18.14 8.80 0.21
N LEU A 173 18.62 7.82 -0.56
CA LEU A 173 18.07 7.47 -1.88
C LEU A 173 16.58 7.11 -1.83
N ALA A 174 16.18 6.23 -0.90
CA ALA A 174 14.78 5.84 -0.76
C ALA A 174 13.87 7.06 -0.49
N THR A 175 14.29 7.95 0.41
CA THR A 175 13.52 9.17 0.74
C THR A 175 13.38 10.09 -0.46
N GLY A 176 14.48 10.36 -1.18
CA GLY A 176 14.45 11.20 -2.37
C GLY A 176 13.55 10.62 -3.47
N LEU A 177 13.66 9.31 -3.73
CA LEU A 177 12.83 8.62 -4.72
C LEU A 177 11.34 8.64 -4.34
N VAL A 178 11.00 8.40 -3.07
CA VAL A 178 9.60 8.44 -2.60
C VAL A 178 9.02 9.84 -2.72
N ALA A 179 9.78 10.89 -2.35
CA ALA A 179 9.34 12.27 -2.50
C ALA A 179 9.13 12.65 -3.97
N GLN A 180 10.07 12.28 -4.86
CA GLN A 180 9.96 12.51 -6.30
C GLN A 180 8.76 11.76 -6.91
N ALA A 181 8.57 10.50 -6.56
CA ALA A 181 7.42 9.70 -7.01
C ALA A 181 6.10 10.29 -6.52
N ALA A 182 6.03 10.76 -5.27
CA ALA A 182 4.84 11.39 -4.73
C ALA A 182 4.47 12.68 -5.47
N ARG A 183 5.44 13.54 -5.78
CA ARG A 183 5.22 14.73 -6.63
C ARG A 183 4.67 14.33 -8.01
N TRP A 184 5.26 13.33 -8.64
CA TRP A 184 4.78 12.83 -9.93
C TRP A 184 3.33 12.30 -9.84
N ILE A 185 2.98 11.51 -8.83
CA ILE A 185 1.60 11.01 -8.64
C ILE A 185 0.60 12.17 -8.52
N LEU A 186 0.97 13.23 -7.79
CA LEU A 186 0.14 14.43 -7.66
C LEU A 186 -0.07 15.14 -9.00
N THR A 187 0.95 15.21 -9.87
CA THR A 187 0.78 15.77 -11.23
C THR A 187 -0.09 14.90 -12.14
N GLN A 188 -0.22 13.60 -11.85
CA GLN A 188 -1.18 12.71 -12.52
C GLN A 188 -2.62 12.88 -12.00
N GLY A 189 -2.85 13.76 -11.02
CA GLY A 189 -4.17 13.97 -10.43
C GLY A 189 -4.58 12.93 -9.39
N ALA A 190 -3.67 12.05 -8.97
CA ALA A 190 -3.92 11.02 -7.95
C ALA A 190 -3.33 11.40 -6.58
N VAL A 191 -3.80 10.75 -5.52
CA VAL A 191 -3.20 10.83 -4.18
C VAL A 191 -2.08 9.79 -4.04
N PRO A 192 -0.87 10.17 -3.60
CA PRO A 192 0.20 9.23 -3.30
C PRO A 192 -0.06 8.54 -1.95
N ILE A 193 0.06 7.22 -1.96
CA ILE A 193 -0.12 6.35 -0.80
C ILE A 193 1.20 5.65 -0.51
N TYR A 194 1.52 5.49 0.77
CA TYR A 194 2.69 4.77 1.22
C TYR A 194 2.27 3.81 2.35
N LEU A 195 2.43 2.51 2.09
CA LEU A 195 2.08 1.46 3.05
C LEU A 195 3.34 0.80 3.57
N HIS A 196 3.36 0.45 4.85
CA HIS A 196 4.44 -0.35 5.40
C HIS A 196 4.01 -1.20 6.59
N ASP A 197 4.78 -2.24 6.86
CA ASP A 197 4.67 -3.03 8.09
C ASP A 197 5.01 -2.13 9.31
N PRO A 198 4.22 -2.14 10.40
CA PRO A 198 4.51 -1.38 11.62
C PRO A 198 5.88 -1.68 12.23
N ALA A 199 6.39 -2.91 12.10
CA ALA A 199 7.71 -3.30 12.59
C ALA A 199 8.86 -2.79 11.69
N ASN A 200 8.56 -2.35 10.46
CA ASN A 200 9.56 -1.83 9.54
C ASN A 200 9.88 -0.35 9.83
N THR A 201 10.68 -0.13 10.86
CA THR A 201 11.12 1.22 11.30
C THR A 201 11.92 1.97 10.23
N ALA A 202 12.58 1.28 9.30
CA ALA A 202 13.28 1.93 8.20
C ALA A 202 12.29 2.55 7.20
N SER A 203 11.22 1.84 6.87
CA SER A 203 10.15 2.33 6.01
C SER A 203 9.36 3.47 6.67
N ASP A 204 9.10 3.39 7.99
CA ASP A 204 8.53 4.51 8.77
C ASP A 204 9.36 5.78 8.62
N ARG A 205 10.68 5.70 8.85
CA ARG A 205 11.58 6.85 8.69
C ARG A 205 11.56 7.38 7.27
N THR A 206 11.63 6.52 6.26
CA THR A 206 11.54 6.92 4.86
C THR A 206 10.25 7.68 4.56
N ALA A 207 9.10 7.15 4.99
CA ALA A 207 7.80 7.79 4.77
C ALA A 207 7.75 9.18 5.41
N ARG A 208 8.14 9.29 6.69
CA ARG A 208 8.16 10.56 7.42
C ARG A 208 9.06 11.60 6.74
N SER A 209 10.29 11.22 6.42
CA SER A 209 11.26 12.12 5.77
C SER A 209 10.85 12.51 4.35
N ALA A 210 10.05 11.69 3.67
CA ALA A 210 9.50 12.00 2.34
C ALA A 210 8.20 12.83 2.40
N GLY A 211 7.71 13.19 3.59
CA GLY A 211 6.52 14.02 3.77
C GLY A 211 5.20 13.25 3.90
N PHE A 212 5.25 11.97 4.30
CA PHE A 212 4.06 11.16 4.59
C PHE A 212 3.81 11.12 6.11
N PRO A 213 2.88 11.96 6.64
CA PRO A 213 2.59 11.99 8.06
C PRO A 213 2.00 10.65 8.54
N ASP A 214 2.21 10.36 9.83
CA ASP A 214 1.44 9.32 10.51
C ASP A 214 0.16 9.94 11.03
N LEU A 215 -0.97 9.53 10.45
CA LEU A 215 -2.30 9.99 10.85
C LEU A 215 -3.02 8.95 11.73
N GLY A 216 -2.32 7.87 12.13
CA GLY A 216 -2.92 6.73 12.83
C GLY A 216 -3.82 5.87 11.95
N TRP A 217 -3.63 5.92 10.63
CA TRP A 217 -4.39 5.13 9.68
C TRP A 217 -3.75 3.76 9.46
N HIS A 218 -4.58 2.75 9.24
CA HIS A 218 -4.14 1.39 9.02
C HIS A 218 -4.83 0.74 7.83
N ILE A 219 -4.10 -0.15 7.17
CA ILE A 219 -4.64 -1.08 6.19
C ILE A 219 -4.68 -2.49 6.78
N ILE A 220 -5.72 -3.24 6.46
CA ILE A 220 -5.87 -4.64 6.85
C ILE A 220 -6.07 -5.49 5.61
N GLY A 221 -5.48 -6.68 5.59
CA GLY A 221 -5.78 -7.72 4.64
C GLY A 221 -5.67 -9.09 5.31
N VAL A 222 -5.99 -10.14 4.57
CA VAL A 222 -5.79 -11.52 5.00
C VAL A 222 -4.79 -12.18 4.06
N GLY A 223 -3.74 -12.73 4.66
CA GLY A 223 -2.62 -13.35 3.97
C GLY A 223 -2.22 -14.64 4.67
N GLY A 224 -1.82 -15.61 3.87
CA GLY A 224 -1.51 -16.95 4.34
C GLY A 224 -1.68 -17.91 3.17
N ARG A 225 -0.59 -18.58 2.79
CA ARG A 225 -0.66 -19.72 1.86
C ARG A 225 -1.38 -20.87 2.59
N PRO A 226 -2.14 -21.74 1.90
CA PRO A 226 -2.40 -23.08 2.43
C PRO A 226 -1.07 -23.70 2.85
N LEU A 227 -0.97 -24.21 4.08
CA LEU A 227 0.21 -24.94 4.56
C LEU A 227 0.47 -26.13 3.61
N GLY A 228 1.49 -26.02 2.74
CA GLY A 228 1.79 -27.10 1.79
C GLY A 228 2.90 -26.85 0.78
N GLU A 229 3.23 -25.60 0.42
CA GLU A 229 4.31 -25.35 -0.54
C GLU A 229 5.57 -24.75 0.12
N PRO A 230 6.70 -25.48 0.13
CA PRO A 230 7.94 -24.98 0.71
C PRO A 230 8.43 -23.72 -0.01
N ARG A 231 9.05 -22.85 0.78
CA ARG A 231 9.74 -21.65 0.35
C ARG A 231 10.84 -22.07 -0.63
N ALA A 232 10.74 -21.68 -1.91
CA ALA A 232 11.87 -21.82 -2.82
C ALA A 232 13.06 -21.09 -2.19
N ALA A 233 14.11 -21.85 -1.89
CA ALA A 233 15.34 -21.32 -1.32
C ALA A 233 15.87 -20.23 -2.28
N ARG A 234 16.31 -19.11 -1.70
CA ARG A 234 17.08 -18.11 -2.44
C ARG A 234 18.37 -18.79 -2.88
N SER A 235 18.49 -19.10 -4.16
CA SER A 235 19.77 -19.47 -4.77
C SER A 235 20.57 -18.19 -4.94
N THR A 236 21.52 -17.95 -4.04
CA THR A 236 22.73 -17.18 -4.36
C THR A 236 23.54 -17.98 -5.40
N PRO A 237 23.94 -17.39 -6.54
CA PRO A 237 25.08 -17.88 -7.28
C PRO A 237 26.37 -17.26 -6.73
N ASP A 238 27.39 -18.09 -6.63
CA ASP A 238 28.80 -17.72 -6.52
C ASP A 238 29.28 -16.86 -7.71
#